data_AF-A0A378IVV6-F1
#
_entry.id   AF-A0A378IVV6-F1
#
_cell.length_a   1.000
_cell.length_b   1.000
_cell.length_c   1.000
_cell.angle_alpha   90.00
_cell.angle_beta   90.00
_cell.angle_gamma   90.00
#
_symmetry.space_group_name_H-M   'P 1'
#
loop_
_entity.id
_entity.type
_entity.pdbx_description
1 polymer ?
#
loop_
_entity_poly.entity_id
_entity_poly.type
_entity_poly.pdbx_seq_one_letter_code
_entity_poly.pdbx_strand_id
1 'polypeptide(L)'
;MAVFSKPAITPHEQLQLLKQRGLIIIDETRSLLFLEAVSFFRLTPYMRPFQTGTDDHQFKTGTKLSQLKGFLWMLCGMMQFKAV
;
A
#
# COMPACT_ATOMS: atom_id res chain seq x y z
N MET A 1 14.91 -5.11 -26.46
CA MET A 1 14.97 -4.48 -25.12
C MET A 1 13.63 -3.81 -24.86
N ALA A 2 12.73 -4.45 -24.11
CA ALA A 2 11.47 -3.81 -23.76
C ALA A 2 11.77 -2.72 -22.72
N VAL A 3 11.74 -1.47 -23.15
CA VAL A 3 11.82 -0.31 -22.26
C VAL A 3 10.51 -0.31 -21.48
N PHE A 4 10.57 -0.62 -20.18
CA PHE A 4 9.41 -0.57 -19.29
C PHE A 4 9.03 0.90 -19.05
N SER A 5 8.40 1.54 -20.05
CA SER A 5 7.85 2.89 -19.99
C SER A 5 6.51 2.92 -19.27
N LYS A 6 6.39 2.27 -18.10
CA LYS A 6 5.34 2.62 -17.14
C LYS A 6 6.01 3.63 -16.21
N PRO A 7 5.55 4.90 -16.14
CA PRO A 7 6.15 5.84 -15.21
C PRO A 7 6.14 5.18 -13.84
N ALA A 8 7.32 5.06 -13.22
CA ALA A 8 7.42 4.47 -11.90
C ALA A 8 6.55 5.32 -10.99
N ILE A 9 5.36 4.82 -10.63
CA ILE A 9 4.43 5.54 -9.78
C ILE A 9 5.19 5.83 -8.50
N THR A 10 5.44 7.12 -8.25
CA THR A 10 6.24 7.53 -7.11
C THR A 10 5.54 7.11 -5.81
N PRO A 11 6.28 6.91 -4.71
CA PRO A 11 5.68 6.63 -3.41
C PRO A 11 4.62 7.68 -3.03
N HIS A 12 4.81 8.92 -3.50
CA HIS A 12 3.88 10.03 -3.33
C HIS A 12 2.57 9.84 -4.11
N GLU A 13 2.62 9.45 -5.37
CA GLU A 13 1.42 9.13 -6.16
C GLU A 13 0.67 7.92 -5.59
N GLN A 14 1.39 6.90 -5.12
CA GLN A 14 0.80 5.75 -4.43
C GLN A 14 0.03 6.20 -3.18
N LEU A 15 0.63 7.11 -2.40
CA LEU A 15 0.02 7.68 -1.21
C LEU A 15 -1.25 8.47 -1.55
N GLN A 16 -1.20 9.31 -2.58
CA GLN A 16 -2.37 10.07 -3.06
C GLN A 16 -3.50 9.15 -3.52
N LEU A 17 -3.20 8.09 -4.27
CA LEU A 17 -4.19 7.08 -4.67
C LEU A 17 -4.84 6.40 -3.46
N LEU A 18 -4.06 6.10 -2.42
CA LEU A 18 -4.60 5.53 -1.19
C LEU A 18 -5.54 6.50 -0.47
N LYS A 19 -5.18 7.79 -0.39
CA LYS A 19 -6.06 8.83 0.17
C LYS A 19 -7.35 8.96 -0.63
N GLN A 20 -7.27 8.98 -1.97
CA GLN A 20 -8.44 9.04 -2.85
C GLN A 20 -9.38 7.84 -2.65
N ARG A 21 -8.84 6.65 -2.38
CA ARG A 21 -9.63 5.44 -2.09
C ARG A 21 -10.24 5.42 -0.68
N GLY A 22 -10.05 6.47 0.12
CA GLY A 22 -10.58 6.57 1.48
C GLY A 22 -9.65 6.06 2.58
N LEU A 23 -8.37 5.81 2.28
CA LEU A 23 -7.40 5.44 3.30
C LEU A 23 -6.98 6.68 4.10
N ILE A 24 -7.08 6.58 5.42
CA ILE A 24 -6.66 7.64 6.34
C ILE A 24 -5.15 7.54 6.55
N ILE A 25 -4.45 8.62 6.18
CA ILE A 25 -3.00 8.76 6.34
C ILE A 25 -2.75 9.90 7.32
N ILE A 26 -2.14 9.55 8.45
CA ILE A 26 -1.86 10.49 9.55
C ILE A 26 -0.50 11.15 9.35
N ASP A 27 0.53 10.33 9.11
CA ASP A 27 1.90 10.78 8.84
C ASP A 27 2.26 10.48 7.39
N GLU A 28 2.16 11.46 6.50
CA GLU A 28 2.48 11.28 5.09
C GLU A 28 3.97 10.94 4.88
N THR A 29 4.87 11.62 5.59
CA THR A 29 6.33 11.36 5.50
C THR A 29 6.70 9.95 5.91
N ARG A 30 6.17 9.45 7.04
CA ARG A 30 6.43 8.06 7.46
C ARG A 30 5.79 7.05 6.51
N SER A 31 4.62 7.38 5.98
CA SER A 31 3.90 6.54 5.02
C SER A 31 4.65 6.42 3.70
N LEU A 32 5.25 7.52 3.22
CA LEU A 32 6.16 7.55 2.07
C LEU A 32 7.36 6.62 2.28
N LEU A 33 8.12 6.82 3.36
CA LEU A 33 9.29 6.01 3.69
C LEU A 33 8.94 4.52 3.80
N PHE A 34 7.75 4.22 4.34
CA PHE A 34 7.25 2.85 4.43
C PHE A 34 6.87 2.26 3.07
N LEU A 35 6.21 3.04 2.20
CA LEU A 35 5.88 2.62 0.83
C LEU A 35 7.14 2.40 -0.01
N GLU A 36 8.18 3.21 0.20
CA GLU A 36 9.52 3.00 -0.38
C GLU A 36 10.14 1.69 0.10
N ALA A 37 10.06 1.39 1.40
CA ALA A 37 10.66 0.19 1.97
C ALA A 37 9.94 -1.12 1.59
N VAL A 38 8.61 -1.14 1.55
CA VAL A 38 7.79 -2.36 1.38
C VAL A 38 7.35 -2.59 -0.07
N SER A 39 7.28 -1.53 -0.88
CA SER A 39 6.62 -1.49 -2.18
C SER A 39 5.10 -1.71 -2.11
N PHE A 40 4.34 -0.82 -2.75
CA PHE A 40 2.87 -0.87 -2.84
C PHE A 40 2.30 -2.20 -3.36
N PHE A 41 3.00 -2.86 -4.28
CA PHE A 41 2.56 -4.14 -4.82
C PHE A 41 2.42 -5.21 -3.73
N ARG A 42 3.36 -5.24 -2.76
CA ARG A 42 3.30 -6.20 -1.64
C ARG A 42 2.17 -5.87 -0.67
N LEU A 43 1.79 -4.60 -0.56
CA LEU A 43 0.69 -4.14 0.31
C LEU A 43 -0.70 -4.48 -0.25
N THR A 44 -0.81 -4.64 -1.57
CA THR A 44 -2.08 -4.91 -2.26
C THR A 44 -2.89 -6.10 -1.69
N PRO A 45 -2.32 -7.30 -1.47
CA PRO A 45 -3.07 -8.41 -0.88
C PRO A 45 -3.53 -8.13 0.56
N TYR A 46 -2.78 -7.36 1.34
CA TYR A 46 -3.15 -7.00 2.72
C TYR A 46 -4.25 -5.94 2.79
N MET A 47 -4.48 -5.20 1.70
CA MET A 47 -5.55 -4.21 1.58
C MET A 47 -6.92 -4.86 1.32
N ARG A 48 -6.95 -6.05 0.70
CA ARG A 48 -8.19 -6.79 0.38
C ARG A 48 -9.19 -6.92 1.54
N PRO A 49 -8.83 -7.33 2.76
CA PRO A 49 -9.80 -7.44 3.87
C PRO A 49 -10.38 -6.09 4.33
N PHE A 50 -9.67 -5.00 4.04
CA PHE A 50 -10.09 -3.64 4.35
C PHE A 50 -10.82 -2.96 3.20
N GLN A 51 -10.93 -3.59 2.03
CA GLN A 51 -11.74 -3.08 0.93
C GLN A 51 -13.21 -3.38 1.19
N THR A 52 -14.08 -2.44 0.82
CA THR A 52 -15.50 -2.70 0.65
C THR A 52 -15.62 -3.56 -0.60
N GLY A 53 -16.27 -4.72 -0.54
CA GLY A 53 -16.35 -5.68 -1.66
C GLY A 53 -17.04 -5.17 -2.94
N THR A 54 -17.36 -3.88 -2.99
CA THR A 54 -17.78 -3.15 -4.19
C THR A 54 -16.57 -2.99 -5.13
N ASP A 55 -16.82 -3.07 -6.43
CA ASP A 55 -15.82 -3.07 -7.52
C ASP A 55 -14.83 -1.88 -7.49
N ASP A 56 -15.17 -0.79 -6.79
CA ASP A 56 -14.41 0.45 -6.70
C ASP A 56 -13.10 0.41 -5.90
N HIS A 57 -12.66 -0.75 -5.38
CA HIS A 57 -11.43 -0.86 -4.57
C HIS A 57 -11.37 0.14 -3.40
N GLN A 58 -12.52 0.63 -2.94
CA GLN A 58 -12.62 1.60 -1.86
C GLN A 58 -12.30 0.93 -0.53
N PHE A 59 -11.61 1.67 0.33
CA PHE A 59 -11.34 1.22 1.70
C PHE A 59 -12.56 1.44 2.58
N LYS A 60 -12.77 0.56 3.54
CA LYS A 60 -13.76 0.75 4.60
C LYS A 60 -13.50 2.06 5.33
N THR A 61 -14.56 2.81 5.61
CA THR A 61 -14.49 4.08 6.35
C THR A 61 -13.76 3.88 7.67
N GLY A 62 -12.73 4.69 7.92
CA GLY A 62 -11.89 4.59 9.12
C GLY A 62 -10.64 3.72 8.98
N THR A 63 -10.41 3.09 7.82
CA THR A 63 -9.19 2.30 7.59
C THR A 63 -7.97 3.22 7.54
N LYS A 64 -7.02 2.97 8.44
CA LYS A 64 -5.77 3.72 8.50
C LYS A 64 -4.63 2.91 7.89
N LEU A 65 -3.67 3.59 7.24
CA LEU A 65 -2.41 2.93 6.82
C LEU A 65 -1.71 2.25 8.01
N SER A 66 -1.90 2.81 9.21
CA SER A 66 -1.36 2.25 10.45
C SER A 66 -1.91 0.87 10.83
N GLN A 67 -3.10 0.48 10.36
CA GLN A 67 -3.61 -0.89 10.54
C GLN A 67 -2.95 -1.85 9.54
N LEU A 68 -2.75 -1.41 8.30
CA LEU A 68 -2.08 -2.20 7.26
C LEU A 68 -0.63 -2.52 7.64
N LYS A 69 0.13 -1.54 8.16
CA LYS A 69 1.49 -1.77 8.64
C LYS A 69 1.56 -2.77 9.82
N GLY A 70 0.54 -2.77 10.68
CA GLY A 70 0.47 -3.69 11.82
C GLY A 70 0.27 -5.14 11.37
N PHE A 71 -0.64 -5.34 10.41
CA PHE A 71 -0.85 -6.64 9.77
C PHE A 71 0.38 -7.10 8.96
N LEU A 72 1.01 -6.18 8.23
CA LEU A 72 2.22 -6.49 7.50
C LEU A 72 3.35 -6.89 8.44
N TRP A 73 3.59 -6.18 9.54
CA TRP A 73 4.65 -6.53 10.50
C TRP A 73 4.45 -7.91 11.12
N MET A 74 3.18 -8.27 11.38
CA MET A 74 2.81 -9.58 11.90
C MET A 74 3.10 -10.72 10.92
N LEU A 75 3.01 -10.47 9.61
CA LEU A 75 3.25 -11.47 8.56
C LEU A 75 4.68 -11.42 7.97
N CYS A 76 5.35 -10.27 8.03
CA CYS A 76 6.71 -10.07 7.52
C CYS A 76 7.75 -10.88 8.31
N GLY A 77 7.43 -11.31 9.54
CA GLY A 77 8.24 -12.29 10.28
C GLY A 77 8.44 -13.63 9.54
N MET A 78 7.61 -13.96 8.54
CA MET A 78 7.71 -15.21 7.76
C MET A 78 8.19 -15.05 6.31
N MET A 79 8.38 -13.83 5.79
CA MET A 79 8.54 -13.66 4.34
C MET A 79 9.61 -12.62 3.98
N GLN A 80 10.87 -12.94 4.26
CA GLN A 80 11.99 -12.25 3.63
C GLN A 80 12.07 -12.62 2.14
N PHE A 81 12.15 -11.58 1.31
CA PHE A 81 12.81 -11.55 0.00
C PHE A 81 12.48 -12.65 -1.02
N LYS A 82 11.63 -12.31 -1.98
CA LYS A 82 11.94 -12.59 -3.39
C LYS A 82 11.43 -11.44 -4.26
N ALA A 83 12.29 -10.46 -4.46
CA ALA A 83 12.27 -9.64 -5.67
C ALA A 83 13.28 -10.30 -6.61
N VAL A 84 12.77 -10.97 -7.64
CA VAL A 84 13.48 -11.27 -8.88
C VAL A 84 12.59 -10.82 -10.01
#